data_AF-A0A7X8LKB0-F1
#
_entry.id   AF-A0A7X8LKB0-F1
#
_cell.length_a   1.000
_cell.length_b   1.000
_cell.length_c   1.000
_cell.angle_alpha   90.00
_cell.angle_beta   90.00
_cell.angle_gamma   90.00
#
_symmetry.space_group_name_H-M   'P 1'
#
loop_
_entity.id
_entity.type
_entity.pdbx_description
1 polymer ?
#
loop_
_entity_poly.entity_id
_entity_poly.type
_entity_poly.pdbx_seq_one_letter_code
_entity_poly.pdbx_strand_id
1 'polypeptide(L)'
;MVATAKLNREYAWRLAGVGMLMVAMMLWALYDGLVAYPRQNSRYAEVRPVLVEMGLTAGELVKTADDGLSVYEQVFLERGISVPKDAFGRLKTLNEQAQARSVPEGQAESFRRQLIEETRQLLEREVRSSHDINSQFVMAGIALLAAVVAFTVLYIRSRRCFRATESGLEGFTDESLPYSVIEEVDWSRWQEKRIVVFVLDDGRRFTLDGWHYGGAEEFVEMVLEQRPDLKIAERGEEVA
;
A
#
# COMPACT_ATOMS: atom_id res chain seq x y z
N MET A 1 22.98 34.49 19.35
CA MET A 1 23.09 33.19 18.65
C MET A 1 21.78 32.91 17.90
N VAL A 2 21.76 32.03 16.90
CA VAL A 2 20.52 31.66 16.19
C VAL A 2 20.43 30.15 16.12
N ALA A 3 19.41 29.57 16.76
CA ALA A 3 19.10 28.16 16.64
C ALA A 3 18.02 27.95 15.57
N THR A 4 18.14 26.91 14.75
CA THR A 4 17.25 26.69 13.61
C THR A 4 16.78 25.25 13.57
N ALA A 5 15.47 25.04 13.61
CA ALA A 5 14.87 23.72 13.41
C ALA A 5 14.27 23.60 12.00
N LYS A 6 14.80 22.66 11.21
CA LYS A 6 14.36 22.38 9.82
C LYS A 6 13.92 20.93 9.70
N LEU A 7 13.16 20.63 8.65
CA LEU A 7 12.75 19.25 8.35
C LEU A 7 13.94 18.28 8.46
N ASN A 8 13.79 17.26 9.31
CA ASN A 8 14.79 16.24 9.50
C ASN A 8 15.00 15.47 8.18
N ARG A 9 16.25 15.36 7.74
CA ARG A 9 16.60 14.70 6.47
C ARG A 9 16.21 13.23 6.46
N GLU A 10 16.35 12.51 7.58
CA GLU A 10 15.91 11.12 7.67
C GLU A 10 14.41 10.98 7.56
N TYR A 11 13.66 11.82 8.27
CA TYR A 11 12.20 11.86 8.17
C TYR A 11 11.76 12.15 6.73
N ALA A 12 12.38 13.15 6.09
CA ALA A 12 12.13 13.49 4.71
C ALA A 12 12.36 12.31 3.75
N TRP A 13 13.48 11.58 3.92
CA TRP A 13 13.78 10.39 3.11
C TRP A 13 12.80 9.24 3.35
N ARG A 14 12.38 9.00 4.58
CA ARG A 14 11.38 7.96 4.88
C ARG A 14 10.04 8.29 4.21
N LEU A 15 9.58 9.53 4.33
CA LEU A 15 8.32 9.97 3.71
C LEU A 15 8.40 9.97 2.17
N ALA A 16 9.53 10.42 1.61
CA ALA A 16 9.78 10.34 0.17
C ALA A 16 9.82 8.88 -0.31
N GLY A 17 10.45 7.97 0.44
CA GLY A 17 10.47 6.54 0.16
C GLY A 17 9.07 5.93 0.13
N VAL A 18 8.20 6.27 1.08
CA VAL A 18 6.78 5.87 1.06
C VAL A 18 6.08 6.39 -0.19
N GLY A 19 6.25 7.68 -0.52
CA GLY A 19 5.68 8.27 -1.73
C GLY A 19 6.11 7.56 -3.01
N MET A 20 7.41 7.27 -3.14
CA MET A 20 7.98 6.54 -4.29
C MET A 20 7.46 5.10 -4.37
N LEU A 21 7.33 4.40 -3.25
CA LEU A 21 6.75 3.06 -3.20
C LEU A 21 5.30 3.07 -3.71
N MET A 22 4.50 4.05 -3.30
CA MET A 22 3.12 4.19 -3.75
C MET A 22 3.04 4.48 -5.26
N VAL A 23 3.93 5.31 -5.81
CA VAL A 23 4.03 5.51 -7.27
C VAL A 23 4.38 4.22 -7.99
N ALA A 24 5.32 3.43 -7.48
CA ALA A 24 5.68 2.14 -8.08
C ALA A 24 4.50 1.16 -8.08
N MET A 25 3.76 1.08 -6.97
CA MET A 25 2.54 0.27 -6.89
C MET A 25 1.47 0.72 -7.88
N MET A 26 1.26 2.04 -8.03
CA MET A 26 0.34 2.59 -9.03
C MET A 26 0.74 2.16 -10.44
N LEU A 27 2.02 2.32 -10.80
CA LEU A 27 2.52 1.96 -12.14
C LEU A 27 2.40 0.46 -12.42
N TRP A 28 2.67 -0.38 -11.42
CA TRP A 28 2.48 -1.82 -11.55
C TRP A 28 1.00 -2.16 -11.76
N ALA A 29 0.09 -1.64 -10.94
CA ALA A 29 -1.34 -1.88 -11.12
C ALA A 29 -1.84 -1.41 -12.50
N LEU A 30 -1.38 -0.25 -12.98
CA LEU A 30 -1.67 0.22 -14.34
C LEU A 30 -1.14 -0.74 -15.41
N TYR A 31 0.09 -1.24 -15.26
CA TYR A 31 0.65 -2.23 -16.18
C TYR A 31 -0.18 -3.52 -16.19
N ASP A 32 -0.60 -4.00 -15.03
CA ASP A 32 -1.40 -5.22 -14.92
C ASP A 32 -2.77 -5.04 -15.58
N GLY A 33 -3.45 -3.91 -15.33
CA GLY A 33 -4.76 -3.60 -15.91
C GLY A 33 -4.73 -3.32 -17.42
N LEU A 34 -3.69 -2.64 -17.93
CA LEU A 34 -3.62 -2.23 -19.34
C LEU A 34 -2.94 -3.26 -20.25
N VAL A 35 -1.95 -3.99 -19.73
CA VAL A 35 -1.07 -4.81 -20.57
C VAL A 35 -1.09 -6.27 -20.13
N ALA A 36 -0.81 -6.57 -18.87
CA ALA A 36 -0.59 -7.95 -18.46
C ALA A 36 -1.87 -8.80 -18.53
N TYR A 37 -2.97 -8.32 -17.94
CA TYR A 37 -4.23 -9.07 -17.87
C TYR A 37 -4.90 -9.20 -19.24
N PRO A 38 -5.02 -8.11 -20.05
CA PRO A 38 -5.53 -8.24 -21.41
C PRO A 38 -4.72 -9.21 -22.27
N ARG A 39 -3.38 -9.17 -22.18
CA ARG A 39 -2.50 -10.10 -22.90
C ARG A 39 -2.72 -11.55 -22.48
N GLN A 40 -2.92 -11.82 -21.19
CA GLN A 40 -3.24 -13.16 -20.71
C GLN A 40 -4.57 -13.66 -21.30
N ASN A 41 -5.61 -12.81 -21.30
CA ASN A 41 -6.90 -13.15 -21.89
C ASN A 41 -6.81 -13.40 -23.41
N SER A 42 -6.07 -12.57 -24.15
CA SER A 42 -5.85 -12.76 -25.58
C SER A 42 -5.16 -14.09 -25.88
N ARG A 43 -4.06 -14.39 -25.17
CA ARG A 43 -3.34 -15.67 -25.32
C ARG A 43 -4.22 -16.88 -24.98
N TYR A 44 -5.03 -16.76 -23.93
CA TYR A 44 -5.97 -17.81 -23.57
C TYR A 44 -7.05 -18.01 -24.65
N ALA A 45 -7.55 -16.92 -25.24
CA ALA A 45 -8.57 -16.96 -26.29
C ALA A 45 -8.09 -17.71 -27.55
N GLU A 46 -6.79 -17.78 -27.82
CA GLU A 46 -6.21 -18.54 -28.95
C GLU A 46 -6.28 -20.07 -28.75
N VAL A 47 -6.29 -20.52 -27.50
CA VAL A 47 -6.26 -21.94 -27.11
C VAL A 47 -7.66 -22.44 -26.73
N ARG A 48 -8.49 -21.55 -26.19
CA ARG A 48 -9.83 -21.85 -25.68
C ARG A 48 -10.72 -22.64 -26.65
N PRO A 49 -10.83 -22.33 -27.96
CA PRO A 49 -11.68 -23.08 -28.87
C PRO A 49 -11.29 -24.56 -28.95
N VAL A 50 -9.98 -24.86 -28.97
CA VAL A 50 -9.46 -26.23 -29.03
C VAL A 50 -9.85 -27.00 -27.76
N LEU A 51 -9.67 -26.38 -26.59
CA LEU A 51 -10.02 -27.00 -25.32
C LEU A 51 -11.54 -27.27 -25.20
N VAL A 52 -12.37 -26.37 -25.73
CA VAL A 52 -13.83 -26.54 -25.73
C VAL A 52 -14.26 -27.62 -26.72
N GLU A 53 -13.67 -27.66 -27.91
CA GLU A 53 -13.98 -28.64 -28.96
C GLU A 53 -13.62 -30.08 -28.56
N MET A 54 -12.59 -30.26 -27.72
CA MET A 54 -12.20 -31.56 -27.19
C MET A 54 -13.33 -32.27 -26.39
N GLY A 55 -14.30 -31.52 -25.85
CA GLY A 55 -15.45 -32.12 -25.15
C GLY A 55 -15.08 -32.97 -23.94
N LEU A 56 -13.95 -32.65 -23.29
CA LEU A 56 -13.41 -33.38 -22.14
C LEU A 56 -13.95 -32.81 -20.83
N THR A 57 -14.05 -33.67 -19.81
CA THR A 57 -14.32 -33.25 -18.44
C THR A 57 -13.09 -32.59 -17.82
N ALA A 58 -13.28 -31.76 -16.79
CA ALA A 58 -12.17 -31.13 -16.07
C ALA A 58 -11.13 -32.15 -15.57
N GLY A 59 -11.59 -33.32 -15.09
CA GLY A 59 -10.72 -34.40 -14.64
C GLY A 59 -9.82 -34.95 -15.73
N GLU A 60 -10.35 -35.11 -16.95
CA GLU A 60 -9.56 -35.57 -18.11
C GLU A 60 -8.56 -34.50 -18.56
N LEU A 61 -8.94 -33.23 -18.51
CA LEU A 61 -8.06 -32.12 -18.88
C LEU A 61 -6.87 -31.95 -17.92
N VAL A 62 -7.07 -32.17 -16.62
CA VAL A 62 -6.02 -31.99 -15.59
C VAL A 62 -5.25 -33.28 -15.28
N LYS A 63 -5.68 -34.42 -15.82
CA LYS A 63 -5.00 -35.71 -15.62
C LYS A 63 -3.63 -35.67 -16.30
N THR A 64 -2.59 -35.88 -15.51
CA THR A 64 -1.21 -35.97 -15.98
C THR A 64 -0.99 -37.28 -16.75
N ALA A 65 -0.40 -37.19 -17.93
CA ALA A 65 0.03 -38.34 -18.72
C ALA A 65 1.43 -38.83 -18.29
N ASP A 66 1.95 -39.87 -18.95
CA ASP A 66 3.25 -40.48 -18.62
C ASP A 66 4.44 -39.53 -18.83
N ASP A 67 4.26 -38.50 -19.65
CA ASP A 67 5.25 -37.44 -19.89
C ASP A 67 5.29 -36.38 -18.77
N GLY A 68 4.42 -36.48 -17.76
CA GLY A 68 4.32 -35.55 -16.65
C GLY A 68 3.51 -34.29 -16.95
N LEU A 69 2.88 -34.17 -18.13
CA LEU A 69 2.03 -33.05 -18.49
C LEU A 69 0.56 -33.47 -18.57
N SER A 70 -0.34 -32.58 -18.19
CA SER A 70 -1.77 -32.77 -18.42
C SER A 70 -2.17 -32.40 -19.86
N VAL A 71 -3.29 -32.92 -20.34
CA VAL A 71 -3.84 -32.57 -21.67
C VAL A 71 -3.98 -31.05 -21.79
N TYR A 72 -4.46 -30.38 -20.73
CA TYR A 72 -4.55 -28.93 -20.69
C TYR A 72 -3.19 -28.27 -20.95
N GLU A 73 -2.15 -28.67 -20.22
CA GLU A 73 -0.79 -28.10 -20.35
C GLU A 73 -0.16 -28.37 -21.72
N GLN A 74 -0.38 -29.56 -22.29
CA GLN A 74 0.12 -29.93 -23.62
C GLN A 74 -0.42 -28.97 -24.69
N VAL A 75 -1.71 -28.64 -24.68
CA VAL A 75 -2.30 -27.71 -25.69
C VAL A 75 -1.66 -26.31 -25.61
N PHE A 76 -1.35 -25.82 -24.41
CA PHE A 76 -0.65 -24.53 -24.27
C PHE A 76 0.81 -24.62 -24.75
N LEU A 77 1.50 -25.71 -24.42
CA LEU A 77 2.89 -25.94 -24.80
C LEU A 77 3.06 -26.05 -26.32
N GLU A 78 2.17 -26.76 -27.01
CA GLU A 78 2.15 -26.90 -28.47
C GLU A 78 2.00 -25.55 -29.19
N ARG A 79 1.34 -24.58 -28.54
CA ARG A 79 1.19 -23.21 -29.06
C ARG A 79 2.28 -22.25 -28.59
N GLY A 80 3.24 -22.71 -27.78
CA GLY A 80 4.29 -21.87 -27.19
C GLY A 80 3.75 -20.83 -26.21
N ILE A 81 2.60 -21.08 -25.58
CA ILE A 81 1.93 -20.17 -24.66
C ILE A 81 2.13 -20.67 -23.23
N SER A 82 2.37 -19.75 -22.29
CA SER A 82 2.44 -20.08 -20.86
C SER A 82 1.06 -20.48 -20.32
N VAL A 83 1.00 -21.58 -19.58
CA VAL A 83 -0.23 -22.09 -18.95
C VAL A 83 -0.78 -21.08 -17.92
N PRO A 84 -2.04 -20.63 -18.03
CA PRO A 84 -2.66 -19.77 -17.03
C PRO A 84 -3.00 -20.57 -15.76
N LYS A 85 -2.14 -20.45 -14.74
CA LYS A 85 -2.26 -21.20 -13.47
C LYS A 85 -3.62 -21.07 -12.80
N ASP A 86 -4.23 -19.89 -12.85
CA ASP A 86 -5.53 -19.64 -12.21
C ASP A 86 -6.65 -20.44 -12.89
N ALA A 87 -6.65 -20.51 -14.23
CA ALA A 87 -7.64 -21.31 -14.95
C ALA A 87 -7.44 -22.82 -14.72
N PHE A 88 -6.18 -23.27 -14.69
CA PHE A 88 -5.84 -24.65 -14.36
C PHE A 88 -6.24 -25.02 -12.91
N GLY A 89 -6.03 -24.12 -11.96
CA GLY A 89 -6.50 -24.27 -10.58
C GLY A 89 -8.02 -24.43 -10.49
N ARG A 90 -8.78 -23.62 -11.23
CA ARG A 90 -10.25 -23.75 -11.28
C ARG A 90 -10.70 -25.10 -11.86
N LEU A 91 -10.00 -25.64 -12.87
CA LEU A 91 -10.29 -26.97 -13.40
C LEU A 91 -10.03 -28.08 -12.36
N LYS A 92 -8.94 -27.98 -11.60
CA LYS A 92 -8.66 -28.92 -10.49
C LYS A 92 -9.77 -28.91 -9.44
N THR A 93 -10.17 -27.72 -8.99
CA THR A 93 -11.28 -27.57 -8.03
C THR A 93 -12.58 -28.15 -8.58
N LEU A 94 -12.89 -27.93 -9.87
CA LEU A 94 -14.08 -28.51 -10.49
C LEU A 94 -14.01 -30.05 -10.55
N ASN A 95 -12.85 -30.62 -10.85
CA ASN A 95 -12.64 -32.07 -10.82
C ASN A 95 -12.82 -32.65 -9.41
N GLU A 96 -12.24 -32.02 -8.38
CA GLU A 96 -12.42 -32.44 -6.98
C GLU A 96 -13.90 -32.41 -6.56
N GLN A 97 -14.61 -31.35 -6.93
CA GLN A 97 -16.06 -31.25 -6.69
C GLN A 97 -16.84 -32.34 -7.43
N ALA A 98 -16.45 -32.69 -8.65
CA ALA A 98 -17.08 -33.74 -9.42
C ALA A 98 -16.86 -35.13 -8.79
N GLN A 99 -15.65 -35.40 -8.31
CA GLN A 99 -15.30 -36.66 -7.63
C GLN A 99 -16.05 -36.85 -6.30
N ALA A 100 -16.40 -35.75 -5.62
CA ALA A 100 -17.18 -35.80 -4.40
C ALA A 100 -18.68 -36.09 -4.62
N ARG A 101 -19.20 -35.97 -5.85
CA ARG A 101 -20.61 -36.23 -6.17
C ARG A 101 -20.81 -37.73 -6.42
N SER A 102 -21.81 -38.34 -5.77
CA SER A 102 -22.21 -39.73 -6.07
C SER A 102 -22.92 -39.80 -7.42
N VAL A 103 -22.51 -40.76 -8.27
CA VAL A 103 -23.14 -41.00 -9.58
C VAL A 103 -24.33 -41.94 -9.37
N PRO A 104 -25.57 -41.52 -9.69
CA PRO A 104 -26.72 -42.41 -9.60
C PRO A 104 -26.58 -43.60 -10.57
N GLU A 105 -26.97 -44.79 -10.12
CA GLU A 105 -26.99 -45.99 -10.98
C GLU A 105 -27.83 -45.73 -12.23
N GLY A 106 -27.30 -46.09 -13.40
CA GLY A 106 -27.97 -45.89 -14.69
C GLY A 106 -27.90 -44.46 -15.26
N GLN A 107 -27.28 -43.50 -14.57
CA GLN A 107 -27.18 -42.08 -15.03
C GLN A 107 -25.73 -41.63 -15.34
N ALA A 108 -24.80 -42.56 -15.54
CA ALA A 108 -23.39 -42.23 -15.77
C ALA A 108 -23.19 -41.32 -17.01
N GLU A 109 -23.93 -41.55 -18.09
CA GLU A 109 -23.79 -40.76 -19.32
C GLU A 109 -24.35 -39.33 -19.16
N SER A 110 -25.52 -39.16 -18.56
CA SER A 110 -26.09 -37.84 -18.29
C SER A 110 -25.22 -37.05 -17.32
N PHE A 111 -24.69 -37.70 -16.28
CA PHE A 111 -23.75 -37.10 -15.35
C PHE A 111 -22.46 -36.64 -16.06
N ARG A 112 -21.90 -37.48 -16.93
CA ARG A 112 -20.72 -37.10 -17.74
C ARG A 112 -21.02 -35.90 -18.65
N ARG A 113 -22.17 -35.87 -19.33
CA ARG A 113 -22.59 -34.73 -20.16
C ARG A 113 -22.69 -33.44 -19.36
N GLN A 114 -23.22 -33.50 -18.13
CA GLN A 114 -23.26 -32.36 -17.22
C GLN A 114 -21.84 -31.88 -16.86
N LEU A 115 -20.91 -32.78 -16.54
CA LEU A 115 -19.54 -32.40 -16.23
C LEU A 115 -18.82 -31.76 -17.43
N ILE A 116 -19.05 -32.27 -18.64
CA ILE A 116 -18.51 -31.68 -19.87
C ILE A 116 -19.05 -30.25 -20.04
N GLU A 117 -20.35 -30.04 -19.83
CA GLU A 117 -20.97 -28.72 -19.93
C GLU A 117 -20.46 -27.75 -18.84
N GLU A 118 -20.35 -28.18 -17.58
CA GLU A 118 -19.73 -27.39 -16.51
C GLU A 118 -18.28 -27.01 -16.85
N THR A 119 -17.52 -27.95 -17.42
CA THR A 119 -16.13 -27.72 -17.86
C THR A 119 -16.08 -26.73 -19.01
N ARG A 120 -16.96 -26.86 -20.00
CA ARG A 120 -17.10 -25.94 -21.13
C ARG A 120 -17.39 -24.52 -20.64
N GLN A 121 -18.39 -24.36 -19.77
CA GLN A 121 -18.74 -23.05 -19.20
C GLN A 121 -17.57 -22.42 -18.45
N LEU A 122 -16.76 -23.23 -17.75
CA LEU A 122 -15.56 -22.74 -17.07
C LEU A 122 -14.48 -22.30 -18.07
N LEU A 123 -14.26 -23.08 -19.14
CA LEU A 123 -13.28 -22.78 -20.17
C LEU A 123 -13.65 -21.57 -21.01
N GLU A 124 -14.95 -21.33 -21.25
CA GLU A 124 -15.45 -20.19 -22.02
C GLU A 124 -15.18 -18.85 -21.31
N ARG A 125 -15.11 -18.85 -19.97
CA ARG A 125 -14.78 -17.66 -19.18
C ARG A 125 -13.36 -17.18 -19.44
N GLU A 126 -13.17 -15.88 -19.34
CA GLU A 126 -11.84 -15.28 -19.37
C GLU A 126 -11.00 -15.72 -18.16
N VAL A 127 -9.68 -15.70 -18.33
CA VAL A 127 -8.75 -15.99 -17.22
C VAL A 127 -8.88 -14.89 -16.16
N ARG A 128 -8.83 -13.64 -16.62
CA ARG A 128 -9.06 -12.43 -15.82
C ARG A 128 -10.40 -11.84 -16.21
N SER A 129 -11.29 -11.68 -15.24
CA SER A 129 -12.58 -11.02 -15.48
C SER A 129 -12.40 -9.51 -15.70
N SER A 130 -13.40 -8.86 -16.28
CA SER A 130 -13.43 -7.39 -16.36
C SER A 130 -13.39 -6.74 -14.97
N HIS A 131 -13.91 -7.43 -13.94
CA HIS A 131 -13.81 -6.97 -12.55
C HIS A 131 -12.37 -7.00 -12.04
N ASP A 132 -11.60 -8.06 -12.34
CA ASP A 132 -10.18 -8.16 -11.97
C ASP A 132 -9.33 -7.08 -12.64
N ILE A 133 -9.68 -6.70 -13.88
CA ILE A 133 -9.02 -5.61 -14.60
C ILE A 133 -9.40 -4.26 -13.98
N ASN A 134 -10.70 -4.03 -13.70
CA ASN A 134 -11.17 -2.79 -13.09
C ASN A 134 -10.60 -2.56 -11.69
N SER A 135 -10.41 -3.63 -10.90
CA SER A 135 -9.81 -3.52 -9.57
C SER A 135 -8.36 -3.03 -9.62
N GLN A 136 -7.60 -3.34 -10.68
CA GLN A 136 -6.26 -2.78 -10.87
C GLN A 136 -6.28 -1.25 -11.01
N PHE A 137 -7.26 -0.69 -11.74
CA PHE A 137 -7.40 0.77 -11.85
C PHE A 137 -7.82 1.43 -10.55
N VAL A 138 -8.68 0.76 -9.76
CA VAL A 138 -9.04 1.23 -8.41
C VAL A 138 -7.80 1.23 -7.50
N MET A 139 -7.01 0.15 -7.49
CA MET A 139 -5.76 0.09 -6.73
C MET A 139 -4.76 1.16 -7.18
N ALA A 140 -4.62 1.40 -8.49
CA ALA A 140 -3.79 2.46 -9.02
C ALA A 140 -4.24 3.84 -8.52
N GLY A 141 -5.55 4.12 -8.53
CA GLY A 141 -6.11 5.37 -8.02
C GLY A 141 -5.84 5.59 -6.53
N ILE A 142 -6.00 4.56 -5.70
CA ILE A 142 -5.71 4.63 -4.25
C ILE A 142 -4.22 4.86 -4.02
N ALA A 143 -3.35 4.14 -4.73
CA ALA A 143 -1.90 4.29 -4.61
C ALA A 143 -1.44 5.70 -5.04
N LEU A 144 -2.00 6.24 -6.13
CA LEU A 144 -1.73 7.62 -6.57
C LEU A 144 -2.13 8.63 -5.49
N LEU A 145 -3.33 8.49 -4.92
CA LEU A 145 -3.80 9.38 -3.87
C LEU A 145 -2.85 9.37 -2.65
N ALA A 146 -2.43 8.17 -2.21
CA ALA A 146 -1.47 8.03 -1.12
C ALA A 146 -0.11 8.68 -1.44
N ALA A 147 0.38 8.51 -2.67
CA ALA A 147 1.62 9.16 -3.13
C ALA A 147 1.49 10.69 -3.09
N VAL A 148 0.40 11.24 -3.62
CA VAL A 148 0.13 12.68 -3.61
C VAL A 148 0.09 13.21 -2.19
N VAL A 149 -0.59 12.52 -1.27
CA VAL A 149 -0.63 12.91 0.15
C VAL A 149 0.77 12.91 0.76
N ALA A 150 1.57 11.85 0.56
CA ALA A 150 2.92 11.76 1.09
C ALA A 150 3.82 12.90 0.59
N PHE A 151 3.83 13.14 -0.72
CA PHE A 151 4.63 14.23 -1.32
C PHE A 151 4.10 15.62 -0.95
N THR A 152 2.80 15.79 -0.81
CA THR A 152 2.20 17.06 -0.35
C THR A 152 2.60 17.37 1.09
N VAL A 153 2.53 16.37 1.99
CA VAL A 153 2.99 16.53 3.38
C VAL A 153 4.48 16.84 3.41
N LEU A 154 5.29 16.15 2.61
CA LEU A 154 6.71 16.43 2.50
C LEU A 154 6.98 17.86 2.02
N TYR A 155 6.27 18.31 0.98
CA TYR A 155 6.38 19.66 0.42
C TYR A 155 5.97 20.74 1.43
N ILE A 156 4.83 20.57 2.10
CA ILE A 156 4.35 21.53 3.11
C ILE A 156 5.37 21.62 4.26
N ARG A 157 5.91 20.49 4.72
CA ARG A 157 6.85 20.46 5.85
C ARG A 157 8.25 20.93 5.47
N SER A 158 8.72 20.70 4.25
CA SER A 158 10.03 21.18 3.80
C SER A 158 10.10 22.71 3.69
N ARG A 159 8.96 23.37 3.52
CA ARG A 159 8.84 24.84 3.54
C ARG A 159 8.82 25.42 4.95
N ARG A 160 8.64 24.61 6.00
CA ARG A 160 8.66 25.08 7.38
C ARG A 160 10.10 25.11 7.90
N CYS A 161 10.47 26.25 8.46
CA CYS A 161 11.76 26.47 9.10
C CYS A 161 11.48 27.31 10.34
N PHE A 162 11.76 26.76 11.51
CA PHE A 162 11.63 27.49 12.77
C PHE A 162 12.98 28.06 13.15
N ARG A 163 12.99 29.31 13.62
CA ARG A 163 14.21 29.96 14.11
C ARG A 163 13.97 30.57 15.47
N ALA A 164 14.86 30.30 16.41
CA ALA A 164 14.97 31.04 17.64
C ALA A 164 16.09 32.07 17.44
N THR A 165 15.75 33.34 17.61
CA THR A 165 16.64 34.49 17.48
C THR A 165 16.67 35.25 18.79
N GLU A 166 17.63 36.13 19.01
CA GLU A 166 17.69 36.91 20.26
C GLU A 166 16.43 37.76 20.49
N SER A 167 15.72 38.14 19.42
CA SER A 167 14.48 38.92 19.49
C SER A 167 13.20 38.10 19.68
N GLY A 168 13.23 36.79 19.42
CA GLY A 168 12.02 35.96 19.46
C GLY A 168 12.05 34.74 18.54
N LEU A 169 10.87 34.14 18.38
CA LEU A 169 10.63 32.94 17.59
C LEU A 169 10.05 33.30 16.21
N GLU A 170 10.60 32.71 15.15
CA GLU A 170 10.13 32.86 13.78
C GLU A 170 9.68 31.53 13.18
N GLY A 171 8.77 31.58 12.20
CA GLY A 171 8.35 30.43 11.40
C GLY A 171 7.12 29.67 11.93
N PHE A 172 6.56 30.11 13.07
CA PHE A 172 5.27 29.61 13.59
C PHE A 172 4.08 30.40 13.04
N THR A 173 4.31 31.68 12.76
CA THR A 173 3.38 32.66 12.17
C THR A 173 4.13 33.48 11.12
N ASP A 174 3.42 34.34 10.39
CA ASP A 174 4.04 35.29 9.45
C ASP A 174 4.86 36.38 10.18
N GLU A 175 4.57 36.59 11.46
CA GLU A 175 5.26 37.54 12.34
C GLU A 175 6.23 36.84 13.31
N SER A 176 7.22 37.59 13.80
CA SER A 176 8.13 37.15 14.86
C SER A 176 7.45 37.27 16.23
N LEU A 177 7.50 36.20 17.01
CA LEU A 177 6.87 36.12 18.33
C LEU A 177 7.90 36.39 19.43
N PRO A 178 7.75 37.45 20.26
CA PRO A 178 8.68 37.70 21.35
C PRO A 178 8.59 36.62 22.42
N TYR A 179 9.68 36.34 23.13
CA TYR A 179 9.69 35.28 24.15
C TYR A 179 8.70 35.53 25.30
N SER A 180 8.30 36.77 25.54
CA SER A 180 7.37 37.14 26.60
C SER A 180 5.95 36.63 26.38
N VAL A 181 5.53 36.35 25.14
CA VAL A 181 4.17 35.82 24.86
C VAL A 181 4.03 34.33 25.17
N ILE A 182 5.12 33.62 25.46
CA ILE A 182 5.09 32.22 25.85
C ILE A 182 4.67 32.15 27.33
N GLU A 183 3.46 31.68 27.60
CA GLU A 183 2.92 31.56 28.94
C GLU A 183 3.37 30.25 29.61
N GLU A 184 3.27 29.14 28.87
CA GLU A 184 3.57 27.80 29.39
C GLU A 184 4.28 26.95 28.33
N VAL A 185 5.08 25.98 28.80
CA VAL A 185 5.67 24.94 27.96
C VAL A 185 5.27 23.56 28.50
N ASP A 186 4.57 22.79 27.68
CA ASP A 186 4.22 21.40 27.98
C ASP A 186 5.36 20.47 27.53
N TRP A 187 6.01 19.90 28.55
CA TRP A 187 7.15 19.00 28.45
C TRP A 187 6.77 17.52 28.53
N SER A 188 5.48 17.18 28.64
CA SER A 188 4.99 15.82 28.95
C SER A 188 5.53 14.73 28.03
N ARG A 189 5.97 15.09 26.81
CA ARG A 189 6.47 14.16 25.79
C ARG A 189 7.92 14.45 25.37
N TRP A 190 8.62 15.34 26.05
CA TRP A 190 9.96 15.74 25.63
C TRP A 190 10.98 14.62 25.81
N GLN A 191 10.99 13.93 26.96
CA GLN A 191 11.98 12.88 27.23
C GLN A 191 11.78 11.63 26.36
N GLU A 192 10.52 11.26 26.10
CA GLU A 192 10.20 10.05 25.32
C GLU A 192 10.25 10.31 23.81
N LYS A 193 9.70 11.45 23.35
CA LYS A 193 9.43 11.69 21.92
C LYS A 193 10.10 12.93 21.37
N ARG A 194 10.81 13.71 22.20
CA ARG A 194 11.36 15.03 21.84
C ARG A 194 10.29 15.96 21.25
N ILE A 195 9.08 15.91 21.81
CA ILE A 195 7.98 16.79 21.45
C ILE A 195 7.78 17.81 22.57
N VAL A 196 7.76 19.09 22.21
CA VAL A 196 7.45 20.20 23.10
C VAL A 196 6.27 20.99 22.55
N VAL A 197 5.38 21.45 23.43
CA VAL A 197 4.27 22.33 23.05
C VAL A 197 4.39 23.65 23.79
N PHE A 198 4.56 24.74 23.05
CA PHE A 198 4.53 26.10 23.58
C PHE A 198 3.08 26.59 23.59
N VAL A 199 2.63 27.08 24.74
CA VAL A 199 1.31 27.70 24.92
C VAL A 199 1.53 29.20 25.05
N LEU A 200 0.86 29.96 24.19
CA LEU A 200 0.91 31.43 24.22
C LEU A 200 -0.11 32.00 25.20
N ASP A 201 0.09 33.25 25.60
CA ASP A 201 -0.83 34.06 26.42
C ASP A 201 -2.25 34.20 25.82
N ASP A 202 -2.38 34.13 24.50
CA ASP A 202 -3.66 34.13 23.79
C ASP A 202 -4.30 32.72 23.65
N GLY A 203 -3.69 31.70 24.26
CA GLY A 203 -4.15 30.32 24.25
C GLY A 203 -3.79 29.51 23.01
N ARG A 204 -3.13 30.10 22.00
CA ARG A 204 -2.62 29.33 20.84
C ARG A 204 -1.52 28.37 21.28
N ARG A 205 -1.38 27.27 20.54
CA ARG A 205 -0.40 26.21 20.83
C ARG A 205 0.48 25.92 19.62
N PHE A 206 1.79 25.86 19.85
CA PHE A 206 2.76 25.47 18.85
C PHE A 206 3.51 24.21 19.26
N THR A 207 3.45 23.20 18.41
CA THR A 207 4.16 21.94 18.64
C THR A 207 5.46 21.91 17.83
N LEU A 208 6.58 21.71 18.51
CA LEU A 208 7.86 21.38 17.89
C LEU A 208 8.17 19.91 18.18
N ASP A 209 8.38 19.15 17.12
CA ASP A 209 8.60 17.71 17.18
C ASP A 209 9.98 17.40 16.61
N GLY A 210 10.90 16.96 17.48
CA GLY A 210 12.29 16.66 17.15
C GLY A 210 12.45 15.49 16.17
N TRP A 211 11.46 14.61 16.05
CA TRP A 211 11.47 13.57 15.03
C TRP A 211 11.22 14.15 13.63
N HIS A 212 10.33 15.13 13.53
CA HIS A 212 10.02 15.81 12.28
C HIS A 212 11.05 16.88 11.91
N TYR A 213 11.60 17.60 12.89
CA TYR A 213 12.49 18.73 12.67
C TYR A 213 13.82 18.53 13.40
N GLY A 214 14.91 18.44 12.66
CA GLY A 214 16.27 18.45 13.23
C GLY A 214 16.63 19.86 13.68
N GLY A 215 17.45 19.99 14.74
CA GLY A 215 17.76 21.26 15.37
C GLY A 215 16.78 21.67 16.48
N ALA A 216 15.85 20.78 16.86
CA ALA A 216 14.82 21.07 17.85
C ALA A 216 15.37 21.18 19.28
N GLU A 217 16.44 20.42 19.61
CA GLU A 217 17.07 20.47 20.93
C GLU A 217 17.74 21.83 21.14
N GLU A 218 18.57 22.27 20.19
CA GLU A 218 19.24 23.57 20.22
C GLU A 218 18.23 24.73 20.19
N PHE A 219 17.13 24.56 19.45
CA PHE A 219 16.04 25.52 19.43
C PHE A 219 15.43 25.68 20.84
N VAL A 220 15.14 24.56 21.50
CA VAL A 220 14.54 24.54 22.83
C VAL A 220 15.51 25.09 23.88
N GLU A 221 16.79 24.73 23.83
CA GLU A 221 17.81 25.28 24.70
C GLU A 221 17.86 26.80 24.61
N MET A 222 17.81 27.35 23.39
CA MET A 222 17.78 28.80 23.19
C MET A 222 16.52 29.45 23.78
N VAL A 223 15.35 28.79 23.71
CA VAL A 223 14.14 29.29 24.40
C VAL A 223 14.35 29.32 25.91
N LEU A 224 14.95 28.27 26.47
CA LEU A 224 15.19 28.16 27.92
C LEU A 224 16.27 29.12 28.44
N GLU A 225 17.22 29.54 27.59
CA GLU A 225 18.17 30.59 27.93
C GLU A 225 17.47 31.96 28.08
N GLN A 226 16.49 32.24 27.21
CA GLN A 226 15.73 33.49 27.22
C GLN A 226 14.59 33.49 28.26
N ARG A 227 14.06 32.29 28.56
CA ARG A 227 12.96 32.06 29.52
C ARG A 227 13.30 30.91 30.47
N PRO A 228 14.26 31.12 31.41
CA PRO A 228 14.66 30.07 32.35
C PRO A 228 13.55 29.68 33.32
N ASP A 229 12.55 30.55 33.52
CA ASP A 229 11.33 30.29 34.29
C ASP A 229 10.44 29.20 33.68
N LEU A 230 10.56 28.96 32.36
CA LEU A 230 9.81 27.92 31.63
C LEU A 230 10.50 26.56 31.63
N LYS A 231 11.68 26.44 32.26
CA LYS A 231 12.34 25.14 32.45
C LYS A 231 11.37 24.21 33.16
N ILE A 232 11.51 22.91 32.85
CA ILE A 232 10.87 21.85 33.62
C ILE A 232 11.19 22.15 35.08
N ALA A 233 10.22 22.70 35.83
CA ALA A 233 10.25 22.57 37.27
C ALA A 233 10.39 21.06 37.44
N GLU A 234 11.48 20.62 38.06
CA GLU A 234 11.66 19.24 38.48
C GLU A 234 10.48 18.92 39.39
N ARG A 235 9.31 18.64 38.79
CA ARG A 235 8.11 18.19 39.47
C ARG A 235 8.53 16.83 39.96
N GLY A 236 8.86 16.82 41.25
CA GLY A 236 9.71 15.81 41.86
C GLY A 236 9.37 14.40 41.43
N GLU A 237 10.42 13.60 41.34
CA GLU A 237 10.41 12.15 41.49
C GLU A 237 9.86 11.69 42.87
N GLU A 238 8.88 12.39 43.44
CA GLU A 238 8.12 11.99 44.62
C GLU A 238 6.67 11.68 44.24
N VAL A 239 6.47 10.70 43.37
CA VAL A 239 5.30 9.82 43.49
C VAL A 239 5.79 8.40 43.27
N ALA A 240 5.97 7.72 44.40
CA ALA A 240 6.27 6.29 44.51
C ALA A 240 5.19 5.40 43.87
#